data_AF-A0A023BN75-F1
#
_entry.id   AF-A0A023BN75-F1
#
_cell.length_a   1.000
_cell.length_b   1.000
_cell.length_c   1.000
_cell.angle_alpha   90.00
_cell.angle_beta   90.00
_cell.angle_gamma   90.00
#
_symmetry.space_group_name_H-M   'P 1'
#
loop_
_entity.id
_entity.type
_entity.pdbx_description
1 polymer ?
#
loop_
_entity_poly.entity_id
_entity_poly.type
_entity_poly.pdbx_seq_one_letter_code
_entity_poly.pdbx_strand_id
1 'polypeptide(L)'
;MKTIPFSYLLKIFSILFLCTTFSFSCSGDDTKKADSNTDLAKLKITTKQCKEPWLHAEGNTLENKVYNYLKSLNIELKDFENITPKDIAMCEACEICSGPTITIKVDKTHVDRLIKEGFSLMTN
;
A
#
# COMPACT_ATOMS: atom_id res chain seq x y z
N MET A 1 -25.42 60.73 -3.20
CA MET A 1 -24.39 59.90 -3.88
C MET A 1 -23.17 59.84 -2.96
N LYS A 2 -22.64 58.63 -2.75
CA LYS A 2 -21.73 58.23 -1.65
C LYS A 2 -20.47 59.09 -1.51
N THR A 3 -20.20 59.55 -0.29
CA THR A 3 -18.86 59.86 0.21
C THR A 3 -18.33 58.62 0.93
N ILE A 4 -17.13 58.16 0.56
CA ILE A 4 -16.41 57.09 1.28
C ILE A 4 -15.32 57.77 2.11
N PRO A 5 -15.18 57.45 3.41
CA PRO A 5 -13.90 57.61 4.08
C PRO A 5 -13.30 56.25 4.43
N PHE A 6 -12.21 56.00 3.72
CA PHE A 6 -11.18 54.99 3.89
C PHE A 6 -10.42 55.24 5.21
N SER A 7 -11.04 55.02 6.38
CA SER A 7 -10.36 55.25 7.67
C SER A 7 -11.08 54.68 8.89
N TYR A 8 -11.89 53.64 8.73
CA TYR A 8 -12.54 52.99 9.86
C TYR A 8 -11.77 51.72 10.25
N LEU A 9 -11.07 51.87 11.37
CA LEU A 9 -10.91 50.81 12.36
C LEU A 9 -9.80 49.79 12.11
N LEU A 10 -8.64 50.30 11.67
CA LEU A 10 -7.31 49.81 12.07
C LEU A 10 -7.06 49.96 13.61
N LYS A 11 -8.12 49.95 14.43
CA LYS A 11 -8.17 50.33 15.86
C LYS A 11 -9.05 49.39 16.68
N ILE A 12 -8.90 48.09 16.46
CA ILE A 12 -9.18 47.07 17.47
C ILE A 12 -7.88 46.28 17.64
N PHE A 13 -6.76 46.97 17.88
CA PHE A 13 -6.19 47.01 19.23
C PHE A 13 -6.78 45.91 20.14
N SER A 14 -5.98 44.86 20.30
CA SER A 14 -5.34 44.68 21.60
C SER A 14 -6.33 44.51 22.75
N ILE A 15 -7.25 43.56 22.61
CA ILE A 15 -7.98 43.01 23.74
C ILE A 15 -7.51 41.56 23.91
N LEU A 16 -6.51 41.42 24.78
CA LEU A 16 -6.22 40.25 25.61
C LEU A 16 -6.10 38.91 24.84
N PHE A 17 -4.92 38.53 24.35
CA PHE A 17 -3.87 37.88 25.15
C PHE A 17 -4.21 37.70 26.63
N LEU A 18 -4.53 36.45 27.01
CA LEU A 18 -4.61 35.83 28.35
C LEU A 18 -5.96 35.12 28.54
N CYS A 19 -6.01 33.85 28.15
CA CYS A 19 -6.39 32.78 29.07
C CYS A 19 -6.12 31.42 28.43
N THR A 20 -5.08 30.78 28.96
CA THR A 20 -5.03 29.35 29.29
C THR A 20 -5.08 28.37 28.12
N THR A 21 -3.87 27.97 27.71
CA THR A 21 -3.45 26.56 27.61
C THR A 21 -4.50 25.55 28.07
N PHE A 22 -5.41 25.17 27.17
CA PHE A 22 -6.06 23.88 27.26
C PHE A 22 -5.04 22.85 26.77
N SER A 23 -4.20 22.42 27.71
CA SER A 23 -3.58 21.11 27.67
C SER A 23 -4.71 20.08 27.68
N PHE A 24 -5.27 19.78 26.51
CA PHE A 24 -5.93 18.50 26.29
C PHE A 24 -4.83 17.45 26.35
N SER A 25 -4.56 17.04 27.58
CA SER A 25 -3.96 15.76 27.90
C SER A 25 -4.88 14.70 27.30
N CYS A 26 -4.63 14.33 26.04
CA CYS A 26 -5.03 13.02 25.53
C CYS A 26 -4.05 12.02 26.16
N SER A 27 -4.19 11.83 27.48
CA SER A 27 -3.73 10.62 28.14
C SER A 27 -4.71 9.52 27.72
N GLY A 28 -4.40 8.97 26.56
CA GLY A 28 -4.91 7.71 26.06
C GLY A 28 -3.68 6.92 25.66
N ASP A 29 -2.99 6.41 26.67
CA ASP A 29 -2.01 5.35 26.52
C ASP A 29 -2.75 4.14 25.95
N ASP A 30 -2.69 3.99 24.65
CA ASP A 30 -2.73 2.73 23.92
C ASP A 30 -2.46 3.04 22.45
N THR A 31 -1.29 3.62 22.15
CA THR A 31 -0.59 3.13 20.94
C THR A 31 -0.19 1.69 21.24
N LYS A 32 -1.19 0.80 21.23
CA LYS A 32 -1.01 -0.52 20.67
C LYS A 32 -0.37 -0.23 19.33
N LYS A 33 0.96 -0.38 19.28
CA LYS A 33 1.70 -0.57 18.05
C LYS A 33 0.82 -1.57 17.30
N ALA A 34 0.09 -1.08 16.28
CA ALA A 34 -0.82 -1.93 15.53
C ALA A 34 0.00 -3.16 15.22
N ASP A 35 -0.45 -4.31 15.72
CA ASP A 35 0.32 -5.55 15.58
C ASP A 35 0.56 -5.65 14.09
N SER A 36 1.79 -5.40 13.63
CA SER A 36 2.01 -4.99 12.25
C SER A 36 1.70 -6.12 11.28
N ASN A 37 1.41 -7.31 11.80
CA ASN A 37 0.90 -8.47 11.09
C ASN A 37 -0.63 -8.50 10.94
N THR A 38 -1.40 -7.81 11.77
CA THR A 38 -2.87 -7.77 11.66
C THR A 38 -3.34 -6.98 10.44
N ASP A 39 -2.54 -6.05 9.93
CA ASP A 39 -2.90 -5.24 8.75
C ASP A 39 -2.29 -5.74 7.44
N LEU A 40 -1.60 -6.88 7.47
CA LEU A 40 -1.04 -7.48 6.27
C LEU A 40 -2.00 -8.49 5.65
N ALA A 41 -2.03 -8.50 4.33
CA ALA A 41 -2.67 -9.52 3.52
C ALA A 41 -1.60 -10.41 2.89
N LYS A 42 -1.77 -11.73 3.00
CA LYS A 42 -0.98 -12.72 2.27
C LYS A 42 -1.68 -12.97 0.93
N LEU A 43 -1.02 -12.66 -0.19
CA LEU A 43 -1.56 -12.89 -1.53
C LEU A 43 -0.67 -13.85 -2.30
N LYS A 44 -1.30 -14.83 -2.95
CA LYS A 44 -0.67 -15.78 -3.85
C LYS A 44 -0.91 -15.36 -5.28
N ILE A 45 0.10 -15.49 -6.12
CA ILE A 45 -0.10 -15.48 -7.56
C ILE A 45 0.07 -16.90 -8.09
N THR A 46 -0.83 -17.30 -8.97
CA THR A 46 -0.95 -18.70 -9.41
C THR A 46 -0.49 -18.87 -10.84
N THR A 47 -0.03 -20.08 -11.12
CA THR A 47 0.40 -20.59 -12.43
C THR A 47 -0.62 -20.46 -13.55
N LYS A 48 -1.89 -20.17 -13.24
CA LYS A 48 -2.96 -20.02 -14.23
C LYS A 48 -2.86 -18.73 -15.05
N GLN A 49 -2.01 -17.80 -14.63
CA GLN A 49 -1.74 -16.62 -15.43
C GLN A 49 -0.81 -16.99 -16.59
N CYS A 50 -1.29 -16.82 -17.82
CA CYS A 50 -0.49 -17.05 -19.03
C CYS A 50 0.64 -16.01 -19.20
N LYS A 51 0.61 -14.92 -18.43
CA LYS A 51 1.64 -13.89 -18.43
C LYS A 51 1.87 -13.36 -17.02
N GLU A 52 3.12 -13.37 -16.58
CA GLU A 52 3.54 -12.79 -15.31
C GLU A 52 3.51 -11.26 -15.37
N PRO A 53 2.90 -10.56 -14.39
CA PRO A 53 2.79 -9.11 -14.42
C PRO A 53 4.13 -8.38 -14.21
N TRP A 54 5.08 -8.98 -13.49
CA TRP A 54 6.42 -8.43 -13.27
C TRP A 54 7.44 -8.83 -14.36
N LEU A 55 7.03 -9.50 -15.44
CA LEU A 55 7.95 -10.00 -16.48
C LEU A 55 8.87 -8.89 -17.02
N HIS A 56 8.32 -7.68 -17.17
CA HIS A 56 9.00 -6.50 -17.69
C HIS A 56 9.65 -5.64 -16.60
N ALA A 57 9.49 -5.99 -15.32
CA ALA A 57 10.14 -5.27 -14.24
C ALA A 57 11.65 -5.56 -14.24
N GLU A 58 12.43 -4.53 -13.96
CA GLU A 58 13.88 -4.65 -13.81
C GLU A 58 14.24 -5.50 -12.59
N GLY A 59 15.36 -6.21 -12.63
CA GLY A 59 15.86 -6.99 -11.50
C GLY A 59 16.47 -8.33 -11.90
N ASN A 60 17.54 -8.70 -11.19
CA ASN A 60 18.29 -9.94 -11.45
C ASN A 60 17.67 -11.18 -10.80
N THR A 61 16.78 -11.00 -9.82
CA THR A 61 16.08 -12.07 -9.11
C THR A 61 14.58 -11.91 -9.26
N LEU A 62 13.83 -13.01 -9.12
CA LEU A 62 12.36 -12.96 -9.14
C LEU A 62 11.82 -12.02 -8.05
N GLU A 63 12.38 -12.08 -6.85
CA GLU A 63 12.02 -11.20 -5.74
C GLU A 63 12.22 -9.73 -6.10
N ASN A 64 13.36 -9.36 -6.71
CA ASN A 64 13.63 -7.98 -7.13
C ASN A 64 12.65 -7.52 -8.21
N LYS A 65 12.30 -8.39 -9.16
CA LYS A 65 11.31 -8.07 -10.19
C LYS A 65 9.94 -7.82 -9.57
N VAL A 66 9.51 -8.66 -8.64
CA VAL A 66 8.24 -8.52 -7.91
C VAL A 66 8.24 -7.25 -7.05
N TYR A 67 9.34 -7.00 -6.32
CA TYR A 67 9.54 -5.78 -5.55
C TYR A 67 9.43 -4.52 -6.43
N ASN A 68 10.15 -4.48 -7.56
CA ASN A 68 10.14 -3.33 -8.47
C ASN A 68 8.79 -3.14 -9.16
N TYR A 69 8.11 -4.24 -9.50
CA TYR A 69 6.74 -4.20 -10.00
C TYR A 69 5.79 -3.56 -8.97
N LEU A 70 5.78 -4.05 -7.73
CA LEU A 70 4.94 -3.50 -6.66
C LEU A 70 5.29 -2.04 -6.36
N LYS A 71 6.59 -1.69 -6.39
CA LYS A 71 7.06 -0.32 -6.25
C LYS A 71 6.53 0.60 -7.35
N SER A 72 6.48 0.15 -8.60
CA SER A 72 5.87 0.91 -9.71
C SER A 72 4.38 1.18 -9.50
N LEU A 73 3.72 0.34 -8.71
CA LEU A 73 2.33 0.50 -8.28
C LEU A 73 2.20 1.34 -7.00
N ASN A 74 3.28 1.85 -6.41
CA ASN A 74 3.32 2.47 -5.08
C ASN A 74 2.83 1.53 -3.96
N ILE A 75 3.19 0.24 -4.05
CA ILE A 75 2.88 -0.79 -3.05
C ILE A 75 4.20 -1.27 -2.45
N GLU A 76 4.29 -1.27 -1.12
CA GLU A 76 5.45 -1.78 -0.41
C GLU A 76 5.34 -3.29 -0.19
N LEU A 77 6.36 -4.04 -0.63
CA LEU A 77 6.49 -5.46 -0.37
C LEU A 77 7.01 -5.68 1.06
N LYS A 78 6.25 -6.41 1.89
CA LYS A 78 6.60 -6.71 3.28
C LYS A 78 7.26 -8.07 3.46
N ASP A 79 6.90 -9.03 2.62
CA ASP A 79 7.41 -10.40 2.68
C ASP A 79 7.27 -11.07 1.30
N PHE A 80 8.20 -11.97 0.98
CA PHE A 80 8.23 -12.70 -0.29
C PHE A 80 8.62 -14.16 -0.05
N GLU A 81 7.85 -15.07 -0.64
CA GLU A 81 8.08 -16.51 -0.56
C GLU A 81 7.95 -17.11 -1.96
N ASN A 82 8.99 -17.78 -2.44
CA ASN A 82 8.94 -18.54 -3.69
C ASN A 82 8.62 -20.01 -3.40
N ILE A 83 7.38 -20.41 -3.67
CA ILE A 83 6.86 -21.77 -3.50
C ILE A 83 6.70 -22.50 -4.84
N THR A 84 7.42 -22.05 -5.87
CA THR A 84 7.38 -22.67 -7.21
C THR A 84 7.84 -24.12 -7.11
N PRO A 85 7.02 -25.11 -7.51
CA PRO A 85 7.45 -26.49 -7.59
C PRO A 85 8.65 -26.65 -8.52
N LYS A 86 9.54 -27.59 -8.22
CA LYS A 86 10.69 -27.89 -9.09
C LYS A 86 10.25 -28.41 -10.46
N ASP A 87 9.11 -29.09 -10.49
CA ASP A 87 8.52 -29.64 -11.69
C ASP A 87 7.43 -28.68 -12.19
N ILE A 88 7.76 -27.90 -13.21
CA ILE A 88 6.86 -26.91 -13.81
C ILE A 88 6.07 -27.57 -14.94
N ALA A 89 4.74 -27.48 -14.89
CA ALA A 89 3.86 -27.95 -15.95
C ALA A 89 3.69 -26.89 -17.05
N MET A 90 3.70 -27.31 -18.31
CA MET A 90 3.33 -26.44 -19.44
C MET A 90 1.81 -26.35 -19.54
N CYS A 91 1.27 -25.15 -19.73
CA CYS A 91 -0.15 -24.97 -20.00
C CYS A 91 -0.45 -25.36 -21.45
N GLU A 92 -1.26 -26.39 -21.66
CA GLU A 92 -1.60 -26.90 -23.00
C GLU A 92 -2.37 -25.87 -23.86
N ALA A 93 -3.06 -24.92 -23.24
CA ALA A 93 -3.86 -23.93 -23.96
C ALA A 93 -3.05 -22.78 -24.56
N CYS A 94 -1.89 -22.45 -23.97
CA CYS A 94 -1.05 -21.35 -24.44
C CYS A 94 0.40 -21.76 -24.73
N GLU A 95 0.74 -23.04 -24.54
CA GLU A 95 2.09 -23.61 -24.69
C GLU A 95 3.17 -22.86 -23.88
N ILE A 96 2.76 -22.13 -22.84
CA ILE A 96 3.65 -21.40 -21.93
C ILE A 96 3.80 -22.21 -20.64
N CYS A 97 5.02 -22.25 -20.10
CA CYS A 97 5.28 -22.83 -18.78
C CYS A 97 4.43 -22.12 -17.72
N SER A 98 3.85 -22.89 -16.81
CA SER A 98 3.27 -22.35 -15.57
C SER A 98 4.29 -21.42 -14.91
N GLY A 99 3.95 -20.14 -14.78
CA GLY A 99 4.84 -19.14 -14.14
C GLY A 99 5.17 -19.50 -12.69
N PRO A 100 6.11 -18.80 -12.05
CA PRO A 100 6.47 -19.06 -10.68
C PRO A 100 5.27 -18.89 -9.76
N THR A 101 5.16 -19.77 -8.78
CA THR A 101 4.19 -19.65 -7.70
C THR A 101 4.86 -18.94 -6.55
N ILE A 102 4.46 -17.69 -6.31
CA ILE A 102 4.97 -16.89 -5.21
C ILE A 102 3.86 -16.50 -4.27
N THR A 103 4.25 -16.20 -3.04
CA THR A 103 3.41 -15.54 -2.08
C THR A 103 4.06 -14.22 -1.66
N ILE A 104 3.25 -13.18 -1.55
CA ILE A 104 3.67 -11.87 -1.05
C ILE A 104 2.86 -11.49 0.18
N LYS A 105 3.44 -10.68 1.07
CA LYS A 105 2.68 -9.90 2.05
C LYS A 105 2.76 -8.42 1.72
N VAL A 106 1.61 -7.76 1.77
CA VAL A 106 1.47 -6.31 1.58
C VAL A 106 0.40 -5.79 2.54
N ASP A 107 0.25 -4.48 2.62
CA ASP A 107 -0.86 -3.85 3.34
C ASP A 107 -2.23 -4.23 2.77
N LYS A 108 -3.21 -4.50 3.64
CA LYS A 108 -4.60 -4.88 3.27
C LYS A 108 -5.28 -3.86 2.37
N THR A 109 -4.92 -2.58 2.44
CA THR A 109 -5.47 -1.52 1.58
C THR A 109 -5.20 -1.75 0.09
N HIS A 110 -4.24 -2.60 -0.26
CA HIS A 110 -3.88 -2.89 -1.65
C HIS A 110 -4.51 -4.16 -2.22
N VAL A 111 -5.26 -4.93 -1.42
CA VAL A 111 -5.81 -6.24 -1.82
C VAL A 111 -6.69 -6.14 -3.06
N ASP A 112 -7.67 -5.24 -3.08
CA ASP A 112 -8.61 -5.10 -4.21
C ASP A 112 -7.91 -4.73 -5.51
N ARG A 113 -6.83 -3.95 -5.42
CA ARG A 113 -6.02 -3.58 -6.59
C ARG A 113 -5.22 -4.79 -7.07
N LEU A 114 -4.55 -5.50 -6.18
CA LEU A 114 -3.75 -6.66 -6.55
C LEU A 114 -4.60 -7.81 -7.08
N ILE A 115 -5.85 -7.97 -6.62
CA ILE A 115 -6.79 -8.93 -7.21
C ILE A 115 -7.04 -8.62 -8.70
N LYS A 116 -7.13 -7.35 -9.09
CA LYS A 116 -7.27 -6.94 -10.50
C LYS A 116 -6.01 -7.20 -11.33
N GLU A 117 -4.84 -7.15 -10.70
CA GLU A 117 -3.57 -7.60 -11.28
C GLU A 117 -3.43 -9.15 -11.26
N GLY A 118 -4.49 -9.85 -10.85
CA GLY A 118 -4.64 -11.29 -10.88
C GLY A 118 -4.03 -12.04 -9.70
N PHE A 119 -3.66 -11.35 -8.63
CA PHE A 119 -3.35 -11.99 -7.35
C PHE A 119 -4.60 -12.60 -6.73
N SER A 120 -4.41 -13.64 -5.93
CA SER A 120 -5.47 -14.28 -5.16
C SER A 120 -5.17 -14.12 -3.67
N LEU A 121 -6.14 -13.62 -2.91
CA LEU A 121 -6.01 -13.53 -1.46
C LEU A 121 -5.91 -14.95 -0.86
N MET A 122 -4.96 -15.17 0.03
CA MET A 122 -4.89 -16.41 0.80
C MET A 122 -5.68 -16.24 2.09
N THR A 123 -6.60 -17.17 2.34
CA THR A 123 -7.22 -17.33 3.66
C THR A 123 -6.25 -18.08 4.56
N ASN A 124 -5.98 -17.55 5.75
CA ASN A 124 -5.26 -18.25 6.80
C ASN A 124 -6.08 -19.44 7.33
#